data_AF-A0A1I7BWA4-F1
#
_entry.id   AF-A0A1I7BWA4-F1
#
_cell.length_a   1.000
_cell.length_b   1.000
_cell.length_c   1.000
_cell.angle_alpha   90.00
_cell.angle_beta   90.00
_cell.angle_gamma   90.00
#
_symmetry.space_group_name_H-M   'P 1'
#
loop_
_entity.id
_entity.type
_entity.pdbx_description
1 polymer ?
#
loop_
_entity_poly.entity_id
_entity_poly.type
_entity_poly.pdbx_seq_one_letter_code
_entity_poly.pdbx_strand_id
1 'polypeptide(L)'
;MSTFTAMYHPDEPLAEVSTVDELDALLERVTVDAVAEDVPTYVELVPPPDKRCALHIGLGQDGYSSVSYLEKPARAVASKGTLPTPDDAGFDYGGTWTHAPLDSAVPVADAHQAAREFLTTGQRPTNLTWQEPRY
;
A
#
# COMPACT_ATOMS: atom_id res chain seq x y z
N MET A 1 11.37 18.21 7.22
CA MET A 1 10.97 16.83 6.82
C MET A 1 9.46 16.84 6.73
N SER A 2 8.89 16.19 5.72
CA SER A 2 7.44 16.11 5.52
C SER A 2 6.93 14.86 6.23
N THR A 3 5.98 15.02 7.14
CA THR A 3 5.37 13.91 7.90
C THR A 3 4.16 13.36 7.17
N PHE A 4 4.26 12.13 6.67
CA PHE A 4 3.15 11.40 6.08
C PHE A 4 2.26 10.84 7.19
N THR A 5 0.99 10.64 6.87
CA THR A 5 0.07 9.89 7.73
C THR A 5 -0.22 8.54 7.12
N ALA A 6 -0.24 7.49 7.95
CA ALA A 6 -0.56 6.13 7.59
C ALA A 6 -1.86 5.68 8.28
N MET A 7 -2.81 5.14 7.51
CA MET A 7 -3.99 4.45 8.01
C MET A 7 -3.88 2.97 7.66
N TYR A 8 -4.13 2.07 8.62
CA TYR A 8 -4.05 0.62 8.40
C TYR A 8 -5.00 -0.20 9.29
N HIS A 9 -5.50 0.37 10.38
CA HIS A 9 -6.49 -0.28 11.24
C HIS A 9 -7.58 0.73 11.63
N PRO A 10 -8.87 0.38 11.58
CA PRO A 10 -9.97 1.33 11.82
C PRO A 10 -10.02 1.84 13.26
N ASP A 11 -9.57 1.04 14.23
CA ASP A 11 -9.55 1.40 15.65
C ASP A 11 -8.24 2.06 16.12
N GLU A 12 -7.24 2.18 15.24
CA GLU A 12 -5.98 2.84 15.57
C GLU A 12 -5.94 4.28 15.05
N PRO A 13 -5.30 5.21 15.79
CA PRO A 13 -5.03 6.54 15.26
C PRO A 13 -4.10 6.46 14.05
N LEU A 14 -4.19 7.47 13.16
CA LEU A 14 -3.24 7.62 12.06
C LEU A 14 -1.81 7.66 12.59
N ALA A 15 -0.93 6.80 12.07
CA ALA A 15 0.48 6.84 12.42
C ALA A 15 1.18 7.96 11.63
N GLU A 16 2.04 8.71 12.28
CA GLU A 16 2.90 9.71 11.65
C GLU A 16 4.23 9.07 11.25
N VAL A 17 4.64 9.26 9.99
CA VAL A 17 5.87 8.68 9.44
C VAL A 17 6.66 9.77 8.73
N SER A 18 7.90 9.99 9.17
CA SER A 18 8.76 11.06 8.62
C SER A 18 10.08 10.54 8.07
N THR A 19 10.42 9.28 8.32
CA THR A 19 11.66 8.63 7.89
C THR A 19 11.40 7.25 7.29
N VAL A 20 12.36 6.78 6.48
CA VAL A 20 12.31 5.43 5.90
C VAL A 20 12.34 4.35 6.97
N ASP A 21 13.12 4.55 8.04
CA ASP A 21 13.21 3.57 9.13
C ASP A 21 11.88 3.44 9.91
N GLU A 22 11.20 4.56 10.16
CA GLU A 22 9.85 4.56 10.75
C GLU A 22 8.83 3.88 9.82
N LEU A 23 8.93 4.12 8.51
CA LEU A 23 8.06 3.48 7.52
C LEU A 23 8.27 1.96 7.51
N ASP A 24 9.52 1.52 7.40
CA ASP A 24 9.86 0.10 7.35
C ASP A 24 9.42 -0.62 8.63
N ALA A 25 9.63 -0.01 9.80
CA ALA A 25 9.16 -0.54 11.08
C ALA A 25 7.63 -0.63 11.15
N LEU A 26 6.92 0.35 10.59
CA LEU A 26 5.46 0.33 10.51
C LEU A 26 4.97 -0.80 9.58
N LEU A 27 5.51 -0.90 8.37
CA LEU A 27 5.10 -1.92 7.39
C LEU A 27 5.39 -3.34 7.92
N GLU A 28 6.52 -3.55 8.60
CA GLU A 28 6.83 -4.82 9.25
C GLU A 28 5.81 -5.16 10.33
N ARG A 29 5.50 -4.21 11.24
CA ARG A 29 4.51 -4.44 12.29
C ARG A 29 3.14 -4.79 11.72
N VAL A 30 2.64 -4.01 10.76
CA VAL A 30 1.35 -4.28 10.12
C VAL A 30 1.35 -5.63 9.40
N THR A 31 2.47 -6.03 8.78
CA THR A 31 2.61 -7.35 8.18
C THR A 31 2.51 -8.46 9.22
N VAL A 32 3.21 -8.32 10.35
CA VAL A 32 3.16 -9.29 11.47
C VAL A 32 1.73 -9.41 12.01
N ASP A 33 1.05 -8.29 12.25
CA ASP A 33 -0.32 -8.27 12.76
C ASP A 33 -1.30 -8.91 11.75
N ALA A 34 -1.23 -8.52 10.47
CA ALA A 34 -2.05 -9.07 9.39
C ALA A 34 -1.89 -10.59 9.23
N VAL A 35 -0.67 -11.12 9.36
CA VAL A 35 -0.40 -12.57 9.31
C VAL A 35 -0.93 -13.26 10.57
N ALA A 36 -0.76 -12.67 11.75
CA ALA A 36 -1.22 -13.26 13.01
C ALA A 36 -2.75 -13.34 13.09
N GLU A 37 -3.43 -12.37 12.50
CA GLU A 37 -4.90 -12.28 12.48
C GLU A 37 -5.54 -13.00 11.29
N ASP A 38 -4.74 -13.44 10.30
CA ASP A 38 -5.21 -13.98 9.02
C ASP A 38 -6.09 -12.98 8.25
N VAL A 39 -5.72 -11.70 8.32
CA VAL A 39 -6.40 -10.57 7.67
C VAL A 39 -5.37 -9.71 6.95
N PRO A 40 -5.05 -10.01 5.67
CA PRO A 40 -4.20 -9.15 4.86
C PRO A 40 -4.72 -7.71 4.83
N THR A 41 -3.86 -6.70 4.89
CA THR A 41 -4.25 -5.31 5.15
C THR A 41 -3.68 -4.34 4.13
N TYR A 42 -4.46 -3.34 3.72
CA TYR A 42 -3.97 -2.17 3.00
C TYR A 42 -3.53 -1.07 3.97
N VAL A 43 -2.26 -0.67 3.87
CA VAL A 43 -1.78 0.59 4.45
C VAL A 43 -2.01 1.71 3.44
N GLU A 44 -2.74 2.77 3.83
CA GLU A 44 -2.83 4.02 3.08
C GLU A 44 -1.83 5.04 3.60
N LEU A 45 -0.84 5.40 2.78
CA LEU A 45 0.08 6.51 3.01
C LEU A 45 -0.41 7.77 2.31
N VAL A 46 -0.42 8.89 3.04
CA VAL A 46 -0.85 10.20 2.50
C VAL A 46 0.21 11.27 2.80
N PRO A 47 0.69 12.02 1.78
CA PRO A 47 1.64 13.10 1.97
C PRO A 47 0.99 14.34 2.59
N PRO A 48 1.74 15.13 3.37
CA PRO A 48 1.29 16.44 3.85
C PRO A 48 1.61 17.56 2.84
N PRO A 49 0.97 18.73 2.94
CA PRO A 49 -0.38 18.97 3.49
C PRO A 49 -1.47 18.58 2.48
N ASP A 50 -1.08 18.38 1.22
CA ASP A 50 -1.97 18.21 0.08
C ASP A 50 -2.32 16.72 -0.09
N LYS A 51 -3.50 16.34 0.41
CA LYS A 51 -4.15 15.03 0.20
C LYS A 51 -4.58 14.81 -1.26
N ARG A 52 -3.74 15.19 -2.22
CA ARG A 52 -4.01 15.05 -3.66
C ARG A 52 -3.68 13.65 -4.15
N CYS A 53 -2.76 12.96 -3.50
CA CYS A 53 -2.45 11.57 -3.78
C CYS A 53 -2.36 10.72 -2.51
N ALA A 54 -2.44 9.41 -2.69
CA ALA A 54 -2.24 8.41 -1.67
C ALA A 54 -1.62 7.16 -2.28
N LEU A 55 -0.94 6.36 -1.47
CA LEU A 55 -0.42 5.06 -1.86
C LEU A 55 -1.04 3.99 -0.95
N HIS A 56 -1.75 3.03 -1.54
CA HIS A 56 -2.19 1.82 -0.86
C HIS A 56 -1.17 0.71 -1.07
N ILE A 57 -0.75 0.06 0.02
CA ILE A 57 0.22 -1.05 -0.01
C ILE A 57 -0.40 -2.24 0.70
N GLY A 58 -0.60 -3.34 -0.01
CA GLY A 58 -1.14 -4.58 0.55
C GLY A 58 -0.08 -5.38 1.30
N LEU A 59 -0.37 -5.78 2.53
CA LEU A 59 0.54 -6.50 3.43
C LEU A 59 -0.13 -7.78 3.96
N GLY A 60 0.69 -8.73 4.42
CA GLY A 60 0.23 -9.96 5.07
C GLY A 60 -0.17 -11.11 4.15
N GLN A 61 -0.18 -10.92 2.82
CA GLN A 61 -0.31 -12.03 1.86
C GLN A 61 1.00 -12.83 1.76
N ASP A 62 0.89 -14.14 1.56
CA ASP A 62 2.08 -15.00 1.35
C ASP A 62 2.65 -14.79 -0.06
N GLY A 63 3.88 -14.27 -0.13
CA GLY A 63 4.66 -14.19 -1.36
C GLY A 63 4.33 -13.05 -2.32
N TYR A 64 3.33 -12.21 -2.06
CA TYR A 64 3.02 -11.07 -2.92
C TYR A 64 2.42 -9.85 -2.18
N SER A 65 2.40 -8.72 -2.87
CA SER A 65 1.71 -7.49 -2.49
C SER A 65 0.96 -6.91 -3.70
N SER A 66 0.03 -5.99 -3.45
CA SER A 66 -0.60 -5.14 -4.46
C SER A 66 -0.39 -3.69 -4.05
N VAL A 67 -0.07 -2.82 -5.01
CA VAL A 67 0.13 -1.39 -4.76
C VAL A 67 -0.83 -0.59 -5.62
N SER A 68 -1.53 0.39 -5.03
CA SER A 68 -2.35 1.33 -5.78
C SER A 68 -1.94 2.76 -5.49
N TYR A 69 -1.77 3.56 -6.54
CA TYR A 69 -1.55 5.00 -6.43
C TYR A 69 -2.83 5.73 -6.82
N LEU A 70 -3.34 6.53 -5.90
CA LEU A 70 -4.55 7.32 -6.06
C LEU A 70 -4.17 8.79 -6.23
N GLU A 71 -4.82 9.48 -7.17
CA GLU A 71 -4.62 10.88 -7.46
C GLU A 71 -5.97 11.59 -7.71
N LYS A 72 -6.19 12.73 -7.06
CA LYS A 72 -7.38 13.55 -7.26
C LYS A 72 -7.31 14.32 -8.59
N PRO A 73 -8.44 14.52 -9.30
CA PRO A 73 -9.80 14.29 -8.82
C PRO A 73 -10.36 12.86 -8.92
N ALA A 74 -9.76 11.91 -9.66
CA ALA A 74 -10.22 10.51 -9.69
C ALA A 74 -9.35 9.60 -10.60
N ARG A 75 -8.03 9.64 -10.49
CA ARG A 75 -7.15 8.69 -11.19
C ARG A 75 -6.62 7.69 -10.18
N ALA A 76 -6.84 6.42 -10.45
CA ALA A 76 -6.21 5.34 -9.70
C ALA A 76 -5.47 4.46 -10.70
N VAL A 77 -4.24 4.11 -10.37
CA VAL A 77 -3.49 3.07 -11.09
C VAL A 77 -3.02 2.04 -10.09
N ALA A 78 -2.98 0.79 -10.51
CA ALA A 78 -2.47 -0.32 -9.73
C ALA A 78 -1.10 -0.75 -10.26
N SER A 79 -0.31 -1.43 -9.43
CA SER A 79 0.85 -2.18 -9.87
C SER A 79 0.44 -3.12 -11.00
N LYS A 80 1.30 -3.23 -12.00
CA LYS A 80 1.24 -4.30 -12.99
C LYS A 80 2.19 -5.39 -12.52
N GLY A 81 1.60 -6.42 -11.99
CA GLY A 81 2.25 -7.55 -11.37
C GLY A 81 3.08 -8.39 -12.33
N THR A 82 4.02 -9.13 -11.74
CA THR A 82 4.84 -10.14 -12.39
C THR A 82 4.68 -11.51 -11.74
N LEU A 83 3.88 -11.58 -10.66
CA LEU A 83 3.60 -12.80 -9.92
C LEU A 83 2.18 -13.31 -10.22
N PRO A 84 1.93 -14.63 -10.10
CA PRO A 84 0.57 -15.16 -10.07
C PRO A 84 -0.23 -14.51 -8.94
N THR A 85 -1.47 -14.12 -9.22
CA THR A 85 -2.41 -13.57 -8.23
C THR A 85 -3.53 -14.60 -8.00
N PRO A 86 -3.88 -14.96 -6.76
CA PRO A 86 -5.07 -15.76 -6.48
C PRO A 86 -6.36 -15.09 -6.98
N ASP A 87 -7.37 -15.88 -7.37
CA ASP A 87 -8.65 -15.35 -7.87
C ASP A 87 -9.42 -14.52 -6.83
N ASP A 88 -9.19 -14.77 -5.54
CA ASP A 88 -9.80 -14.10 -4.39
C ASP A 88 -8.86 -13.13 -3.69
N ALA A 89 -7.75 -12.74 -4.33
CA ALA A 89 -6.78 -11.81 -3.77
C ALA A 89 -7.45 -10.50 -3.31
N GLY A 90 -7.10 -10.07 -2.11
CA GLY A 90 -7.64 -8.87 -1.51
C GLY A 90 -6.98 -8.54 -0.18
N PHE A 91 -7.35 -7.38 0.34
CA PHE A 91 -6.84 -6.84 1.58
C PHE A 91 -7.96 -6.07 2.29
N ASP A 92 -7.98 -6.14 3.61
CA ASP A 92 -8.81 -5.29 4.45
C ASP A 92 -8.31 -3.84 4.35
N TYR A 93 -9.26 -2.94 4.10
CA TYR A 93 -9.02 -1.50 4.11
C TYR A 93 -9.96 -0.86 5.13
N GLY A 94 -9.46 -0.67 6.35
CA GLY A 94 -10.21 -0.01 7.41
C GLY A 94 -11.48 -0.78 7.82
N GLY A 95 -11.42 -2.11 7.88
CA GLY A 95 -12.54 -3.00 8.19
C GLY A 95 -13.44 -3.34 6.99
N THR A 96 -13.03 -2.94 5.77
CA THR A 96 -13.74 -3.30 4.54
C THR A 96 -12.82 -4.11 3.62
N TRP A 97 -13.22 -5.37 3.36
CA TRP A 97 -12.53 -6.20 2.38
C TRP A 97 -12.55 -5.55 0.99
N THR A 98 -11.37 -5.39 0.41
CA THR A 98 -11.17 -4.79 -0.91
C THR A 98 -10.41 -5.78 -1.79
N HIS A 99 -11.03 -6.20 -2.89
CA HIS A 99 -10.38 -7.06 -3.87
C HIS A 99 -9.14 -6.36 -4.46
N ALA A 100 -8.05 -7.12 -4.60
CA ALA A 100 -6.89 -6.65 -5.31
C ALA A 100 -7.22 -6.56 -6.81
N PRO A 101 -6.69 -5.58 -7.56
CA PRO A 101 -6.84 -5.56 -8.99
C PRO A 101 -6.23 -6.81 -9.64
N LEU A 102 -6.85 -7.33 -10.70
CA LEU A 102 -6.31 -8.41 -11.53
C LEU A 102 -4.92 -8.06 -12.05
N ASP A 103 -4.04 -9.05 -12.10
CA ASP A 103 -2.64 -8.89 -12.53
C ASP A 103 -1.86 -7.83 -11.74
N SER A 104 -2.18 -7.60 -10.46
CA SER A 104 -1.49 -6.59 -9.63
C SER A 104 -0.36 -7.12 -8.75
N ALA A 105 -0.23 -8.43 -8.59
CA ALA A 105 0.70 -9.05 -7.66
C ALA A 105 2.17 -8.77 -8.01
N VAL A 106 2.86 -8.06 -7.10
CA VAL A 106 4.29 -7.76 -7.16
C VAL A 106 5.02 -8.38 -5.96
N PRO A 107 6.35 -8.60 -6.05
CA PRO A 107 7.15 -8.97 -4.89
C PRO A 107 6.97 -7.96 -3.74
N VAL A 108 6.88 -8.46 -2.50
CA VAL A 108 6.75 -7.62 -1.29
C VAL A 108 7.89 -6.58 -1.20
N ALA A 109 9.11 -6.98 -1.55
CA ALA A 109 10.26 -6.08 -1.59
C ALA A 109 10.07 -4.89 -2.54
N ASP A 110 9.44 -5.09 -3.69
CA ASP A 110 9.16 -4.02 -4.66
C ASP A 110 8.08 -3.06 -4.14
N ALA A 111 7.09 -3.59 -3.42
CA ALA A 111 6.08 -2.78 -2.76
C ALA A 111 6.67 -1.92 -1.63
N HIS A 112 7.57 -2.47 -0.81
CA HIS A 112 8.30 -1.71 0.21
C HIS A 112 9.16 -0.62 -0.43
N GLN A 113 9.87 -0.95 -1.52
CA GLN A 113 10.67 0.04 -2.24
C GLN A 113 9.80 1.18 -2.81
N ALA A 114 8.60 0.85 -3.31
CA ALA A 114 7.65 1.84 -3.79
C ALA A 114 7.17 2.76 -2.65
N ALA A 115 6.89 2.21 -1.47
CA ALA A 115 6.50 2.98 -0.30
C ALA A 115 7.61 3.97 0.14
N ARG A 116 8.87 3.53 0.14
CA ARG A 116 10.03 4.39 0.46
C ARG A 116 10.22 5.52 -0.56
N GLU A 117 10.08 5.22 -1.85
CA GLU A 117 10.14 6.23 -2.91
C GLU A 117 9.01 7.24 -2.77
N PHE A 118 7.79 6.77 -2.46
CA PHE A 118 6.63 7.64 -2.23
C PHE A 118 6.82 8.55 -1.01
N LEU A 119 7.31 8.02 0.12
CA LEU A 119 7.63 8.82 1.31
C LEU A 119 8.64 9.93 1.00
N THR A 120 9.62 9.64 0.15
CA THR A 120 10.71 10.57 -0.19
C THR A 120 10.27 11.65 -1.18
N THR A 121 9.40 11.30 -2.13
CA THR A 121 9.09 12.16 -3.28
C THR A 121 7.68 12.75 -3.25
N GLY A 122 6.73 12.09 -2.58
CA GLY A 122 5.29 12.36 -2.67
C GLY A 122 4.72 12.14 -4.07
N GLN A 123 5.45 11.47 -4.97
CA GLN A 123 5.08 11.21 -6.36
C GLN A 123 4.85 9.73 -6.60
N ARG A 124 4.10 9.39 -7.65
CA ARG A 124 3.90 7.99 -8.06
C ARG A 124 5.25 7.26 -8.20
N PRO A 125 5.48 6.15 -7.46
CA PRO A 125 6.74 5.42 -7.51
C PRO A 125 7.11 4.94 -8.91
N THR A 126 8.40 4.99 -9.24
CA THR A 126 8.93 4.68 -10.57
C THR A 126 9.51 3.27 -10.65
N ASN A 127 9.76 2.61 -9.52
CA ASN A 127 10.23 1.22 -9.48
C ASN A 127 9.18 0.20 -9.97
N LEU A 128 7.90 0.59 -10.04
CA LEU A 128 6.81 -0.27 -10.50
C LEU A 128 6.34 0.10 -11.92
N THR A 129 5.88 -0.91 -12.66
CA THR A 129 5.02 -0.68 -13.83
C THR A 129 3.58 -0.52 -13.37
N TRP A 130 2.82 0.35 -14.02
CA TRP A 130 1.46 0.70 -13.63
C TRP A 130 0.43 0.29 -14.69
N GLN A 131 -0.79 0.00 -14.26
CA GLN A 131 -1.92 -0.30 -15.11
C GLN A 131 -3.21 0.34 -14.58
N GLU A 132 -4.21 0.46 -15.46
CA GLU A 132 -5.58 0.74 -15.04
C GLU A 132 -6.12 -0.48 -14.27
N PRO A 133 -6.70 -0.29 -13.08
CA PRO A 133 -7.20 -1.41 -12.28
C PRO A 133 -8.37 -2.10 -12.97
N ARG A 134 -8.40 -3.44 -12.87
CA ARG A 134 -9.48 -4.31 -13.30
C ARG A 134 -9.76 -5.27 -12.14
N TYR A 135 -11.00 -5.67 -11.96
CA TYR A 135 -11.43 -6.56 -10.86
C TYR A 135 -12.28 -7.69 -11.45
#